data_AF-A0A976QDH2-F1
#
_entry.id   AF-A0A976QDH2-F1
#
_cell.length_a   1.000
_cell.length_b   1.000
_cell.length_c   1.000
_cell.angle_alpha   90.00
_cell.angle_beta   90.00
_cell.angle_gamma   90.00
#
_symmetry.space_group_name_H-M   'P 1'
#
loop_
_entity.id
_entity.type
_entity.pdbx_description
1 polymer ?
#
loop_
_entity_poly.entity_id
_entity_poly.type
_entity_poly.pdbx_seq_one_letter_code
_entity_poly.pdbx_strand_id
1 'polypeptide(L)'
;MADSGTRRMLRDQTPAPIERGRFLLMSCQGGAEKPLLSRAATLLPKTTPGVWRRGVVTLRLADGYDPPDTHSPDLIYARTVIRSFGQVTGETLGERIASLENLIGPGFWDDVHVWRRDERPAGAQPGSIRTPLHAKDDLESAHVRKAILSKIHQKESVFTGEPFVSSGRAAGNRVIAGSLVLDCVIDSHERWWVGWHRAHAPASCVPGGIFQAHETQQTQHESEVEQSKVSRAWYKLDEAIRFSGLAVRPGLKAVELGASPGGACQRLLEAGMQVVGIDPADMDPVVATHKRFEHWRKRTRDVRVRAFRPFDWIVADMNIDPTSTLEAIGRIVSTPGVRPQVIIATLKLPEWSRVDEVPEWLSHFEAWGYRPFAKQLSSAGREICVVAKKKTGATARRAAKRRRGKISTTPPPVSVKRPHRIEKTVPLPGVAELEKKKKSPPATRGGRTFVGLKRPANRSKDRATRRKDS
;
A
#
# COMPACT_ATOMS: atom_id res chain seq x y z
N MET A 1 19.33 -52.06 2.53
CA MET A 1 19.34 -50.81 3.30
C MET A 1 20.31 -49.84 2.67
N ALA A 2 19.82 -49.01 1.76
CA ALA A 2 20.36 -47.71 1.37
C ALA A 2 19.36 -47.10 0.37
N ASP A 3 19.14 -45.80 0.50
CA ASP A 3 18.47 -44.92 -0.47
C ASP A 3 16.95 -44.74 -0.43
N SER A 4 16.41 -44.45 0.77
CA SER A 4 15.18 -43.64 0.92
C SER A 4 15.47 -42.14 1.15
N GLY A 5 16.76 -41.76 1.24
CA GLY A 5 17.21 -40.42 1.63
C GLY A 5 17.45 -39.43 0.49
N THR A 6 17.58 -39.88 -0.76
CA THR A 6 18.08 -39.02 -1.87
C THR A 6 16.98 -38.59 -2.86
N ARG A 7 15.74 -39.07 -2.72
CA ARG A 7 14.62 -38.80 -3.65
C ARG A 7 13.73 -37.58 -3.34
N ARG A 8 14.21 -36.62 -2.55
CA ARG A 8 13.50 -35.34 -2.30
C ARG A 8 14.28 -34.10 -2.72
N MET A 9 15.32 -34.27 -3.55
CA MET A 9 15.90 -33.18 -4.35
C MET A 9 15.25 -33.24 -5.74
N LEU A 10 14.56 -32.16 -6.14
CA LEU A 10 13.60 -32.04 -7.25
C LEU A 10 12.17 -32.54 -6.92
N ARG A 11 11.47 -31.90 -5.97
CA ARG A 11 10.01 -31.81 -6.14
C ARG A 11 9.76 -30.73 -7.20
N ASP A 12 9.24 -31.15 -8.34
CA ASP A 12 8.51 -30.28 -9.25
C ASP A 12 7.55 -29.39 -8.44
N GLN A 13 7.45 -28.11 -8.80
CA GLN A 13 6.53 -27.19 -8.13
C GLN A 13 5.12 -27.77 -8.15
N THR A 14 4.41 -27.74 -7.01
CA THR A 14 3.01 -28.16 -6.94
C THR A 14 2.23 -27.50 -8.08
N PRO A 15 1.62 -28.28 -9.00
CA PRO A 15 1.04 -27.74 -10.22
C PRO A 15 -0.16 -26.86 -9.90
N ALA A 16 -0.37 -25.81 -10.70
CA ALA A 16 -1.56 -24.99 -10.56
C ALA A 16 -2.84 -25.84 -10.79
N PRO A 17 -3.97 -25.48 -10.16
CA PRO A 17 -5.25 -26.12 -10.42
C PRO A 17 -5.60 -26.13 -11.91
N ILE A 18 -6.19 -27.24 -12.39
CA ILE A 18 -6.66 -27.37 -13.79
C ILE A 18 -7.68 -26.27 -14.09
N GLU A 19 -8.66 -26.12 -13.20
CA GLU A 19 -9.57 -24.98 -13.23
C GLU A 19 -8.93 -23.80 -12.52
N ARG A 20 -8.37 -22.86 -13.29
CA ARG A 20 -7.64 -21.71 -12.73
C ARG A 20 -8.56 -20.61 -12.21
N GLY A 21 -9.88 -20.73 -12.35
CA GLY A 21 -10.86 -19.70 -12.01
C GLY A 21 -11.05 -18.64 -13.10
N ARG A 22 -12.27 -18.08 -13.20
CA ARG A 22 -12.65 -17.06 -14.21
C ARG A 22 -12.54 -15.62 -13.71
N PHE A 23 -12.09 -15.44 -12.48
CA PHE A 23 -12.00 -14.12 -11.85
C PHE A 23 -10.63 -13.92 -11.21
N LEU A 24 -10.13 -12.70 -11.29
CA LEU A 24 -9.11 -12.21 -10.37
C LEU A 24 -9.80 -11.47 -9.24
N LEU A 25 -9.45 -11.78 -8.00
CA LEU A 25 -9.81 -10.98 -6.84
C LEU A 25 -8.58 -10.20 -6.39
N MET A 26 -8.77 -8.90 -6.18
CA MET A 26 -7.70 -7.99 -5.76
C MET A 26 -8.12 -7.29 -4.47
N SER A 27 -7.24 -7.32 -3.48
CA SER A 27 -7.42 -6.52 -2.26
C SER A 27 -6.74 -5.16 -2.41
N CYS A 28 -7.26 -4.15 -1.73
CA CYS A 28 -6.68 -2.82 -1.69
C CYS A 28 -7.02 -2.13 -0.37
N GLN A 29 -6.52 -0.92 -0.18
CA GLN A 29 -7.03 -0.07 0.90
C GLN A 29 -8.49 0.31 0.60
N GLY A 30 -9.36 0.31 1.62
CA GLY A 30 -10.72 0.81 1.47
C GLY A 30 -10.74 2.24 0.91
N GLY A 31 -11.47 2.44 -0.19
CA GLY A 31 -11.50 3.68 -0.97
C GLY A 31 -10.58 3.72 -2.20
N ALA A 32 -9.62 2.80 -2.33
CA ALA A 32 -8.69 2.73 -3.46
C ALA A 32 -9.20 1.87 -4.63
N GLU A 33 -10.43 1.36 -4.55
CA GLU A 33 -11.00 0.41 -5.51
C GLU A 33 -11.11 1.01 -6.92
N LYS A 34 -11.56 2.27 -7.04
CA LYS A 34 -11.62 2.98 -8.33
C LYS A 34 -10.23 3.14 -8.98
N PRO A 35 -9.23 3.72 -8.30
CA PRO A 35 -7.85 3.75 -8.79
C PRO A 35 -7.30 2.39 -9.20
N LEU A 36 -7.58 1.36 -8.40
CA LEU A 36 -7.16 0.00 -8.70
C LEU A 36 -7.79 -0.52 -10.00
N LEU A 37 -9.11 -0.38 -10.17
CA LEU A 37 -9.79 -0.81 -11.39
C LEU A 37 -9.32 -0.04 -12.63
N SER A 38 -9.11 1.28 -12.51
CA SER A 38 -8.56 2.10 -13.61
C SER A 38 -7.17 1.62 -14.04
N ARG A 39 -6.28 1.39 -13.06
CA ARG A 39 -4.94 0.85 -13.32
C ARG A 39 -5.00 -0.57 -13.91
N ALA A 40 -5.87 -1.41 -13.36
CA ALA A 40 -6.04 -2.78 -13.82
C ALA A 40 -6.56 -2.84 -15.26
N ALA A 41 -7.48 -1.97 -15.66
CA ALA A 41 -7.97 -1.89 -17.04
C ALA A 41 -6.84 -1.62 -18.06
N THR A 42 -5.81 -0.87 -17.64
CA THR A 42 -4.64 -0.60 -18.50
C THR A 42 -3.72 -1.82 -18.64
N LEU A 43 -3.58 -2.62 -17.58
CA LEU A 43 -2.65 -3.77 -17.53
C LEU A 43 -3.30 -5.09 -17.93
N LEU A 44 -4.61 -5.21 -17.76
CA LEU A 44 -5.43 -6.39 -17.97
C LEU A 44 -6.61 -6.04 -18.89
N PRO A 45 -6.36 -5.66 -20.15
CA PRO A 45 -7.36 -5.04 -21.03
C PRO A 45 -8.54 -5.96 -21.38
N LYS A 46 -8.37 -7.29 -21.25
CA LYS A 46 -9.41 -8.30 -21.50
C LYS A 46 -10.11 -8.72 -20.20
N THR A 47 -10.39 -7.76 -19.33
CA THR A 47 -11.11 -7.98 -18.08
C THR A 47 -12.27 -7.02 -17.90
N THR A 48 -13.31 -7.46 -17.21
CA THR A 48 -14.45 -6.60 -16.84
C THR A 48 -14.64 -6.57 -15.33
N PRO A 49 -14.96 -5.43 -14.72
CA PRO A 49 -15.26 -5.35 -13.29
C PRO A 49 -16.42 -6.27 -12.90
N GLY A 50 -16.24 -7.00 -11.79
CA GLY A 50 -17.25 -7.88 -11.20
C GLY A 50 -17.79 -7.31 -9.88
N VAL A 51 -17.97 -8.19 -8.90
CA VAL A 51 -18.37 -7.83 -7.53
C VAL A 51 -17.35 -6.89 -6.90
N TRP A 52 -17.88 -5.91 -6.19
CA TRP A 52 -17.13 -4.89 -5.45
C TRP A 52 -17.58 -4.88 -4.00
N ARG A 53 -16.62 -4.90 -3.08
CA ARG A 53 -16.81 -4.49 -1.68
C ARG A 53 -15.70 -3.54 -1.24
N ARG A 54 -15.89 -2.87 -0.11
CA ARG A 54 -14.83 -2.01 0.45
C ARG A 54 -13.59 -2.86 0.73
N GLY A 55 -12.46 -2.49 0.12
CA GLY A 55 -11.17 -3.16 0.24
C GLY A 55 -10.95 -4.36 -0.68
N VAL A 56 -11.93 -4.75 -1.51
CA VAL A 56 -11.83 -5.89 -2.44
C VAL A 56 -12.62 -5.63 -3.72
N VAL A 57 -11.99 -5.90 -4.87
CA VAL A 57 -12.64 -5.90 -6.18
C VAL A 57 -12.39 -7.22 -6.89
N THR A 58 -13.30 -7.59 -7.79
CA THR A 58 -13.10 -8.72 -8.70
C THR A 58 -13.08 -8.24 -10.15
N LEU A 59 -12.30 -8.92 -10.98
CA LEU A 59 -12.22 -8.74 -12.43
C LEU A 59 -12.54 -10.07 -13.09
N ARG A 60 -13.58 -10.12 -13.91
CA ARG A 60 -13.88 -11.29 -14.75
C ARG A 60 -12.90 -11.33 -15.91
N LEU A 61 -12.33 -12.50 -16.16
CA LEU A 61 -11.49 -12.79 -17.32
C LEU A 61 -12.38 -13.13 -18.52
N ALA A 62 -12.06 -12.57 -19.69
CA ALA A 62 -12.70 -12.96 -20.95
C ALA A 62 -12.39 -14.44 -21.31
N ASP A 63 -13.23 -15.07 -22.12
CA ASP A 63 -12.99 -16.44 -22.58
C ASP A 63 -11.64 -16.56 -23.31
N GLY A 64 -10.87 -17.59 -22.96
CA GLY A 64 -9.52 -17.81 -23.50
C GLY A 64 -8.45 -16.79 -23.06
N TYR A 65 -8.78 -15.84 -22.18
CA TYR A 65 -7.82 -14.90 -21.63
C TYR A 65 -7.29 -15.37 -20.27
N ASP A 66 -6.03 -15.79 -20.24
CA ASP A 66 -5.35 -16.21 -19.01
C ASP A 66 -4.07 -15.39 -18.78
N PRO A 67 -4.14 -14.26 -18.04
CA PRO A 67 -2.97 -13.44 -17.79
C PRO A 67 -1.97 -14.15 -16.85
N PRO A 68 -0.64 -13.99 -17.03
CA PRO A 68 0.36 -14.52 -16.08
C PRO A 68 0.11 -14.20 -14.60
N ASP A 69 0.57 -15.07 -13.70
CA ASP A 69 0.38 -14.89 -12.24
C ASP A 69 1.34 -13.84 -11.62
N THR A 70 2.10 -13.14 -12.46
CA THR A 70 3.20 -12.24 -12.05
C THR A 70 2.86 -10.75 -12.14
N HIS A 71 1.62 -10.36 -12.48
CA HIS A 71 1.24 -8.95 -12.75
C HIS A 71 1.10 -8.04 -11.52
N SER A 72 1.27 -8.59 -10.31
CA SER A 72 1.15 -7.86 -9.05
C SER A 72 2.02 -6.58 -8.90
N PRO A 73 3.26 -6.47 -9.45
CA PRO A 73 4.09 -5.29 -9.20
C PRO A 73 3.53 -4.00 -9.82
N ASP A 74 2.89 -4.05 -10.99
CA ASP A 74 2.42 -2.83 -11.67
C ASP A 74 1.04 -2.36 -11.20
N LEU A 75 0.35 -3.17 -10.38
CA LEU A 75 -0.90 -2.85 -9.70
C LEU A 75 -0.62 -2.13 -8.38
N ILE A 76 -0.29 -0.83 -8.49
CA ILE A 76 0.14 0.05 -7.39
C ILE A 76 -0.81 -0.01 -6.18
N TYR A 77 -2.12 -0.07 -6.40
CA TYR A 77 -3.14 -0.04 -5.35
C TYR A 77 -3.59 -1.42 -4.87
N ALA A 78 -3.23 -2.49 -5.58
CA ALA A 78 -3.51 -3.84 -5.10
C ALA A 78 -2.55 -4.17 -3.95
N ARG A 79 -2.99 -4.88 -2.91
CA ARG A 79 -2.08 -5.49 -1.92
C ARG A 79 -1.77 -6.92 -2.29
N THR A 80 -2.83 -7.70 -2.54
CA THR A 80 -2.74 -9.04 -3.11
C THR A 80 -3.62 -9.18 -4.36
N VAL A 81 -3.29 -10.16 -5.18
CA VAL A 81 -4.05 -10.58 -6.37
C VAL A 81 -4.11 -12.09 -6.34
N ILE A 82 -5.32 -12.63 -6.35
CA ILE A 82 -5.57 -14.08 -6.33
C ILE A 82 -6.49 -14.45 -7.49
N ARG A 83 -6.37 -15.68 -7.96
CA ARG A 83 -7.36 -16.30 -8.85
C ARG A 83 -8.50 -16.84 -8.00
N SER A 84 -9.69 -16.31 -8.20
CA SER A 84 -10.84 -16.63 -7.35
C SER A 84 -11.64 -17.79 -7.92
N PHE A 85 -11.91 -18.77 -7.07
CA PHE A 85 -12.91 -19.82 -7.30
C PHE A 85 -14.33 -19.33 -7.03
N GLY A 86 -14.49 -18.36 -6.12
CA GLY A 86 -15.78 -17.75 -5.80
C GLY A 86 -15.94 -17.48 -4.32
N GLN A 87 -17.20 -17.51 -3.86
CA GLN A 87 -17.57 -17.33 -2.46
C GLN A 87 -17.99 -18.66 -1.85
N VAL A 88 -17.77 -18.78 -0.54
CA VAL A 88 -18.40 -19.81 0.28
C VAL A 88 -19.16 -19.15 1.42
N THR A 89 -20.25 -19.78 1.83
CA THR A 89 -21.13 -19.32 2.91
C THR A 89 -21.37 -20.43 3.92
N GLY A 90 -21.61 -20.07 5.18
CA GLY A 90 -22.02 -21.01 6.23
C GLY A 90 -22.10 -20.31 7.58
N GLU A 91 -22.99 -20.77 8.45
CA GLU A 91 -23.22 -20.19 9.78
C GLU A 91 -22.08 -20.61 10.72
N THR A 92 -21.66 -21.87 10.64
CA THR A 92 -20.57 -22.40 11.45
C THR A 92 -19.23 -22.45 10.70
N LEU A 93 -18.12 -22.46 11.46
CA LEU A 93 -16.79 -22.63 10.87
C LEU A 93 -16.68 -23.95 10.10
N GLY A 94 -17.29 -25.02 10.61
CA GLY A 94 -17.30 -26.33 9.97
C GLY A 94 -18.00 -26.32 8.60
N GLU A 95 -19.17 -25.68 8.51
CA GLU A 95 -19.91 -25.51 7.25
C GLU A 95 -19.11 -24.72 6.21
N ARG A 96 -18.44 -23.64 6.64
CA ARG A 96 -17.60 -22.84 5.73
C ARG A 96 -16.40 -23.62 5.21
N ILE A 97 -15.78 -24.44 6.05
CA ILE A 97 -14.68 -25.32 5.65
C ILE A 97 -15.18 -26.40 4.69
N ALA A 98 -16.31 -27.05 4.96
CA ALA A 98 -16.88 -28.05 4.05
C ALA A 98 -17.26 -27.44 2.69
N SER A 99 -17.83 -26.23 2.69
CA SER A 99 -18.13 -25.48 1.46
C SER A 99 -16.87 -25.09 0.69
N LEU A 100 -15.80 -24.70 1.40
CA LEU A 100 -14.48 -24.44 0.81
C LEU A 100 -13.94 -25.71 0.15
N GLU A 101 -13.98 -26.85 0.81
CA GLU A 101 -13.49 -28.12 0.27
C GLU A 101 -14.24 -28.55 -0.99
N ASN A 102 -15.56 -28.35 -1.02
CA ASN A 102 -16.37 -28.61 -2.21
C ASN A 102 -16.01 -27.66 -3.36
N LEU A 103 -15.75 -26.39 -3.06
CA LEU A 103 -15.45 -25.37 -4.06
C LEU A 103 -14.07 -25.56 -4.71
N ILE A 104 -13.04 -25.92 -3.93
CA ILE A 104 -11.67 -26.09 -4.46
C ILE A 104 -11.47 -27.43 -5.18
N GLY A 105 -12.35 -28.40 -4.93
CA GLY A 105 -12.24 -29.74 -5.48
C GLY A 105 -10.97 -30.49 -5.01
N PRO A 106 -10.58 -31.56 -5.71
CA PRO A 106 -9.35 -32.28 -5.41
C PRO A 106 -8.12 -31.47 -5.85
N GLY A 107 -7.10 -31.40 -4.99
CA GLY A 107 -5.85 -30.71 -5.30
C GLY A 107 -4.89 -30.68 -4.11
N PHE A 108 -3.62 -30.40 -4.40
CA PHE A 108 -2.58 -30.20 -3.39
C PHE A 108 -2.25 -28.72 -3.27
N TRP A 109 -1.95 -28.29 -2.05
CA TRP A 109 -1.61 -26.92 -1.71
C TRP A 109 -0.35 -26.92 -0.87
N ASP A 110 0.61 -26.04 -1.18
CA ASP A 110 1.84 -25.96 -0.39
C ASP A 110 1.59 -25.24 0.94
N ASP A 111 0.63 -24.29 0.97
CA ASP A 111 0.23 -23.56 2.18
C ASP A 111 -1.16 -22.89 2.00
N VAL A 112 -1.65 -22.29 3.08
CA VAL A 112 -2.91 -21.54 3.16
C VAL A 112 -2.63 -20.15 3.72
N HIS A 113 -3.09 -19.13 3.00
CA HIS A 113 -3.23 -17.77 3.52
C HIS A 113 -4.68 -17.52 3.93
N VAL A 114 -4.86 -17.02 5.15
CA VAL A 114 -6.14 -16.50 5.63
C VAL A 114 -5.96 -15.06 6.02
N TRP A 115 -6.82 -14.18 5.51
CA TRP A 115 -6.74 -12.75 5.74
C TRP A 115 -8.09 -12.07 5.56
N ARG A 116 -8.28 -10.90 6.18
CA ARG A 116 -9.50 -10.10 6.06
C ARG A 116 -9.34 -9.00 5.01
N ARG A 117 -10.43 -8.63 4.32
CA ARG A 117 -10.43 -7.43 3.48
C ARG A 117 -10.31 -6.16 4.33
N ASP A 118 -9.76 -5.10 3.75
CA ASP A 118 -9.62 -3.81 4.41
C ASP A 118 -10.93 -3.02 4.37
N GLU A 119 -11.70 -3.08 5.45
CA GLU A 119 -13.00 -2.41 5.55
C GLU A 119 -12.89 -0.94 5.97
N ARG A 120 -11.68 -0.38 6.11
CA ARG A 120 -11.51 0.98 6.62
C ARG A 120 -12.16 2.00 5.67
N PRO A 121 -12.82 3.05 6.20
CA PRO A 121 -13.33 4.15 5.38
C PRO A 121 -12.21 4.81 4.55
N ALA A 122 -12.58 5.39 3.40
CA ALA A 122 -11.62 6.06 2.54
C ALA A 122 -10.92 7.20 3.28
N GLY A 123 -9.58 7.20 3.29
CA GLY A 123 -8.81 8.21 4.00
C GLY A 123 -8.77 8.07 5.52
N ALA A 124 -9.40 7.03 6.10
CA ALA A 124 -9.10 6.65 7.47
C ALA A 124 -7.60 6.38 7.55
N GLN A 125 -6.94 7.07 8.49
CA GLN A 125 -5.56 6.72 8.82
C GLN A 125 -5.58 5.27 9.31
N PRO A 126 -4.55 4.46 8.99
CA PRO A 126 -4.33 3.21 9.70
C PRO A 126 -4.37 3.51 11.19
N GLY A 127 -5.48 3.14 11.85
CA GLY A 127 -5.68 3.38 13.27
C GLY A 127 -4.55 2.67 14.01
N SER A 128 -3.59 3.44 14.52
CA SER A 128 -2.48 3.02 15.39
C SER A 128 -1.91 1.62 15.17
N ILE A 129 -1.83 1.08 13.95
CA ILE A 129 -1.08 -0.15 13.57
C ILE A 129 -1.46 -1.46 14.27
N ARG A 130 -2.22 -1.43 15.36
CA ARG A 130 -2.87 -2.51 16.09
C ARG A 130 -3.79 -1.86 17.11
N THR A 131 -4.94 -1.39 16.65
CA THR A 131 -6.07 -1.31 17.59
C THR A 131 -6.40 -2.74 18.04
N PRO A 132 -7.03 -2.93 19.21
CA PRO A 132 -7.52 -4.24 19.65
C PRO A 132 -8.37 -4.98 18.61
N LEU A 133 -8.91 -4.26 17.62
CA LEU A 133 -9.63 -4.80 16.47
C LEU A 133 -8.73 -5.66 15.56
N HIS A 134 -7.52 -5.19 15.23
CA HIS A 134 -6.58 -5.93 14.38
C HIS A 134 -6.00 -7.17 15.06
N ALA A 135 -5.80 -7.14 16.38
CA ALA A 135 -5.36 -8.31 17.14
C ALA A 135 -6.42 -9.43 17.15
N LYS A 136 -7.71 -9.07 17.26
CA LYS A 136 -8.82 -10.04 17.15
C LYS A 136 -8.93 -10.61 15.73
N ASP A 137 -8.77 -9.76 14.72
CA ASP A 137 -8.76 -10.18 13.31
C ASP A 137 -7.59 -11.14 13.00
N ASP A 138 -6.41 -10.87 13.57
CA ASP A 138 -5.24 -11.74 13.46
C ASP A 138 -5.49 -13.10 14.13
N LEU A 139 -6.13 -13.13 15.30
CA LEU A 139 -6.49 -14.35 16.03
C LEU A 139 -7.53 -15.20 15.27
N GLU A 140 -8.57 -14.57 14.73
CA GLU A 140 -9.57 -15.28 13.92
C GLU A 140 -8.92 -15.85 12.65
N SER A 141 -8.12 -15.05 11.95
CA SER A 141 -7.40 -15.51 10.74
C SER A 141 -6.48 -16.69 11.06
N ALA A 142 -5.76 -16.64 12.18
CA ALA A 142 -4.92 -17.76 12.64
C ALA A 142 -5.73 -19.01 13.00
N HIS A 143 -6.88 -18.85 13.67
CA HIS A 143 -7.77 -19.95 14.01
C HIS A 143 -8.34 -20.63 12.77
N VAL A 144 -8.86 -19.84 11.82
CA VAL A 144 -9.39 -20.33 10.53
C VAL A 144 -8.28 -21.00 9.72
N ARG A 145 -7.08 -20.41 9.66
CA ARG A 145 -5.92 -21.01 8.97
C ARG A 145 -5.57 -22.38 9.54
N LYS A 146 -5.49 -22.49 10.86
CA LYS A 146 -5.21 -23.77 11.54
C LYS A 146 -6.25 -24.83 11.20
N ALA A 147 -7.53 -24.45 11.16
CA ALA A 147 -8.62 -25.36 10.84
C ALA A 147 -8.57 -25.84 9.38
N ILE A 148 -8.33 -24.94 8.42
CA ILE A 148 -8.21 -25.29 6.99
C ILE A 148 -6.98 -26.19 6.76
N LEU A 149 -5.81 -25.82 7.30
CA LEU A 149 -4.59 -26.62 7.18
C LEU A 149 -4.77 -28.03 7.73
N SER A 150 -5.42 -28.18 8.89
CA SER A 150 -5.70 -29.49 9.47
C SER A 150 -6.48 -30.39 8.50
N LYS A 151 -7.47 -29.83 7.79
CA LYS A 151 -8.26 -30.57 6.79
C LYS A 151 -7.48 -30.92 5.53
N ILE A 152 -6.71 -29.96 5.00
CA ILE A 152 -5.84 -30.20 3.83
C ILE A 152 -4.81 -31.29 4.15
N HIS A 153 -4.15 -31.22 5.31
CA HIS A 153 -3.16 -32.21 5.72
C HIS A 153 -3.77 -33.61 5.95
N GLN A 154 -4.98 -33.68 6.53
CA GLN A 154 -5.70 -34.95 6.70
C GLN A 154 -5.96 -35.62 5.34
N LYS A 155 -6.42 -34.86 4.33
CA LYS A 155 -6.66 -35.37 2.98
C LYS A 155 -5.38 -35.83 2.29
N GLU A 156 -4.31 -35.04 2.37
CA GLU A 156 -3.03 -35.40 1.77
C GLU A 156 -2.42 -36.65 2.40
N SER A 157 -2.52 -36.80 3.72
CA SER A 157 -2.04 -38.00 4.41
C SER A 157 -2.84 -39.25 4.02
N VAL A 158 -4.17 -39.13 3.93
CA VAL A 158 -5.04 -40.23 3.44
C VAL A 158 -4.71 -40.60 1.99
N PHE A 159 -4.44 -39.62 1.13
CA PHE A 159 -4.13 -39.86 -0.28
C PHE A 159 -2.74 -40.46 -0.49
N THR A 160 -1.73 -40.00 0.25
CA THR A 160 -0.33 -40.39 0.07
C THR A 160 0.07 -41.61 0.90
N GLY A 161 -0.69 -41.96 1.93
CA GLY A 161 -0.34 -43.01 2.90
C GLY A 161 0.79 -42.61 3.87
N GLU A 162 1.29 -41.37 3.77
CA GLU A 162 2.40 -40.84 4.56
C GLU A 162 1.89 -39.75 5.50
N PRO A 163 2.43 -39.61 6.72
CA PRO A 163 2.14 -38.46 7.56
C PRO A 163 2.63 -37.19 6.88
N PHE A 164 1.75 -36.18 6.77
CA PHE A 164 2.13 -34.90 6.19
C PHE A 164 3.24 -34.25 7.01
N VAL A 165 4.44 -34.16 6.42
CA VAL A 165 5.51 -33.33 6.94
C VAL A 165 5.33 -31.96 6.31
N SER A 166 4.74 -31.03 7.08
CA SER A 166 4.85 -29.59 6.81
C SER A 166 6.28 -29.34 6.38
N SER A 167 6.49 -28.79 5.18
CA SER A 167 7.81 -28.32 4.81
C SER A 167 8.13 -27.21 5.81
N GLY A 168 8.79 -27.57 6.92
CA GLY A 168 9.02 -26.76 8.12
C GLY A 168 9.92 -25.57 7.82
N ARG A 169 9.45 -24.68 6.96
CA ARG A 169 10.21 -23.61 6.31
C ARG A 169 9.45 -22.28 6.35
N ALA A 170 8.19 -22.27 6.77
CA ALA A 170 7.46 -21.05 7.07
C ALA A 170 7.86 -20.56 8.47
N ALA A 171 8.66 -19.50 8.54
CA ALA A 171 8.85 -18.75 9.77
C ALA A 171 7.59 -17.89 9.99
N GLY A 172 6.70 -18.32 10.88
CA GLY A 172 5.42 -17.64 11.12
C GLY A 172 4.42 -17.80 9.98
N ASN A 173 3.75 -16.71 9.59
CA ASN A 173 2.72 -16.70 8.54
C ASN A 173 3.28 -16.57 7.12
N ARG A 174 4.60 -16.53 6.94
CA ARG A 174 5.25 -16.31 5.65
C ARG A 174 5.54 -17.60 4.90
N VAL A 175 5.13 -17.68 3.64
CA VAL A 175 5.38 -18.83 2.75
C VAL A 175 6.66 -18.66 1.92
N ILE A 176 7.16 -19.76 1.37
CA ILE A 176 8.34 -19.78 0.49
C ILE A 176 7.97 -19.25 -0.90
N ALA A 177 8.89 -18.53 -1.54
CA ALA A 177 8.72 -18.18 -2.93
C ALA A 177 8.61 -19.44 -3.82
N GLY A 178 7.62 -19.47 -4.70
CA GLY A 178 7.28 -20.59 -5.57
C GLY A 178 6.12 -21.44 -5.06
N SER A 179 5.78 -21.36 -3.77
CA SER A 179 4.65 -22.10 -3.18
C SER A 179 3.33 -21.77 -3.87
N LEU A 180 2.53 -22.79 -4.13
CA LEU A 180 1.13 -22.70 -4.49
C LEU A 180 0.30 -22.53 -3.21
N VAL A 181 -0.34 -21.38 -3.07
CA VAL A 181 -1.03 -20.99 -1.85
C VAL A 181 -2.53 -20.93 -2.10
N LEU A 182 -3.30 -21.59 -1.23
CA LEU A 182 -4.73 -21.41 -1.13
C LEU A 182 -5.04 -20.14 -0.33
N ASP A 183 -5.84 -19.24 -0.88
CA ASP A 183 -6.32 -18.04 -0.19
C ASP A 183 -7.75 -18.19 0.27
N CYS A 184 -7.97 -17.87 1.55
CA CYS A 184 -9.27 -17.67 2.14
C CYS A 184 -9.38 -16.23 2.65
N VAL A 185 -10.21 -15.42 1.98
CA VAL A 185 -10.45 -14.03 2.34
C VAL A 185 -11.72 -13.93 3.16
N ILE A 186 -11.60 -13.54 4.42
CA ILE A 186 -12.77 -13.33 5.28
C ILE A 186 -13.45 -12.01 4.87
N ASP A 187 -14.67 -12.13 4.34
CA ASP A 187 -15.52 -11.01 3.93
C ASP A 187 -16.52 -10.63 5.03
N SER A 188 -17.07 -11.63 5.69
CA SER A 188 -17.89 -11.53 6.90
C SER A 188 -17.76 -12.80 7.74
N HIS A 189 -18.42 -12.83 8.91
CA HIS A 189 -18.44 -14.01 9.78
C HIS A 189 -19.05 -15.25 9.10
N GLU A 190 -19.95 -15.06 8.14
CA GLU A 190 -20.62 -16.14 7.40
C GLU A 190 -20.08 -16.37 5.99
N ARG A 191 -19.17 -15.53 5.50
CA ARG A 191 -18.79 -15.53 4.08
C ARG A 191 -17.31 -15.34 3.87
N TRP A 192 -16.73 -16.22 3.06
CA TRP A 192 -15.36 -16.09 2.59
C TRP A 192 -15.30 -16.01 1.07
N TRP A 193 -14.28 -15.35 0.54
CA TRP A 193 -13.82 -15.59 -0.82
C TRP A 193 -12.72 -16.64 -0.81
N VAL A 194 -12.75 -17.53 -1.79
CA VAL A 194 -11.74 -18.58 -1.93
C VAL A 194 -11.06 -18.42 -3.28
N GLY A 195 -9.76 -18.63 -3.28
CA GLY A 195 -8.94 -18.54 -4.46
C GLY A 195 -7.54 -19.06 -4.22
N TRP A 196 -6.63 -18.75 -5.12
CA TRP A 196 -5.25 -19.15 -4.99
C TRP A 196 -4.30 -18.19 -5.67
N HIS A 197 -3.02 -18.27 -5.31
CA HIS A 197 -1.95 -17.64 -6.06
C HIS A 197 -0.67 -18.48 -5.94
N ARG A 198 0.34 -18.10 -6.73
CA ARG A 198 1.70 -18.59 -6.55
C ARG A 198 2.57 -17.48 -5.96
N ALA A 199 3.29 -17.78 -4.87
CA ALA A 199 4.07 -16.79 -4.15
C ALA A 199 5.32 -16.38 -4.94
N HIS A 200 5.26 -15.30 -5.72
CA HIS A 200 6.37 -14.88 -6.60
C HIS A 200 7.15 -13.67 -6.11
N ALA A 201 6.55 -12.84 -5.26
CA ALA A 201 7.12 -11.61 -4.72
C ALA A 201 7.03 -11.59 -3.19
N PRO A 202 7.83 -10.75 -2.49
CA PRO A 202 7.78 -10.66 -1.04
C PRO A 202 6.38 -10.44 -0.47
N ALA A 203 5.55 -9.60 -1.11
CA ALA A 203 4.18 -9.36 -0.69
C ALA A 203 3.26 -10.59 -0.86
N SER A 204 3.41 -11.36 -1.94
CA SER A 204 2.64 -12.61 -2.08
C SER A 204 3.11 -13.71 -1.12
N CYS A 205 4.27 -13.55 -0.47
CA CYS A 205 4.71 -14.52 0.53
C CYS A 205 4.02 -14.32 1.89
N VAL A 206 3.19 -13.30 2.09
CA VAL A 206 2.50 -13.03 3.35
C VAL A 206 0.99 -12.91 3.15
N PRO A 207 0.15 -13.29 4.13
CA PRO A 207 -1.30 -13.22 4.01
C PRO A 207 -1.78 -11.81 3.65
N GLY A 208 -2.62 -11.71 2.62
CA GLY A 208 -3.20 -10.45 2.15
C GLY A 208 -2.20 -9.43 1.59
N GLY A 209 -0.91 -9.76 1.47
CA GLY A 209 0.13 -8.79 1.12
C GLY A 209 0.43 -7.80 2.24
N ILE A 210 0.14 -8.15 3.49
CA ILE A 210 0.31 -7.28 4.67
C ILE A 210 1.47 -7.81 5.51
N PHE A 211 2.51 -6.99 5.68
CA PHE A 211 3.67 -7.34 6.50
C PHE A 211 3.36 -7.06 7.97
N GLN A 212 3.31 -8.11 8.80
CA GLN A 212 3.13 -7.97 10.23
C GLN A 212 4.44 -7.48 10.89
N ALA A 213 4.33 -6.50 11.77
CA ALA A 213 5.47 -5.90 12.45
C ALA A 213 6.24 -6.88 13.35
N HIS A 214 5.59 -7.94 13.82
CA HIS A 214 6.13 -8.89 14.81
C HIS A 214 7.11 -9.93 14.21
N GLU A 215 7.22 -10.03 12.89
CA GLU A 215 8.14 -11.00 12.26
C GLU A 215 9.63 -10.71 12.55
N THR A 216 9.96 -9.54 13.10
CA THR A 216 11.35 -9.14 13.39
C THR A 216 11.82 -9.41 14.81
N GLN A 217 10.97 -9.89 15.73
CA GLN A 217 11.38 -10.06 17.14
C GLN A 217 10.81 -11.34 17.76
N GLN A 218 11.48 -12.45 17.47
CA GLN A 218 11.29 -13.71 18.18
C GLN A 218 12.13 -13.74 19.48
N THR A 219 12.06 -12.68 20.28
CA THR A 219 12.63 -12.66 21.64
C THR A 219 11.97 -11.56 22.47
N GLN A 220 11.17 -12.00 23.44
CA GLN A 220 10.73 -11.32 24.67
C GLN A 220 9.61 -10.25 24.60
N HIS A 221 8.60 -10.48 25.47
CA HIS A 221 7.44 -9.67 25.85
C HIS A 221 6.81 -8.69 24.83
N GLU A 222 5.72 -9.15 24.22
CA GLU A 222 4.91 -8.47 23.20
C GLU A 222 4.33 -7.11 23.61
N SER A 223 4.23 -6.82 24.91
CA SER A 223 3.64 -5.58 25.44
C SER A 223 4.59 -4.37 25.51
N GLU A 224 5.92 -4.58 25.47
CA GLU A 224 6.91 -3.49 25.58
C GLU A 224 7.45 -3.05 24.20
N VAL A 225 7.47 -3.96 23.22
CA VAL A 225 8.01 -3.71 21.88
C VAL A 225 7.16 -2.72 21.08
N GLU A 226 5.83 -2.76 21.25
CA GLU A 226 4.88 -1.96 20.46
C GLU A 226 4.84 -0.48 20.90
N GLN A 227 5.25 -0.19 22.14
CA GLN A 227 5.40 1.18 22.66
C GLN A 227 6.73 1.85 22.28
N SER A 228 7.63 1.15 21.57
CA SER A 228 8.99 1.64 21.27
C SER A 228 9.15 2.39 19.96
N LYS A 229 8.14 2.42 19.06
CA LYS A 229 8.29 3.04 17.73
C LYS A 229 7.89 4.50 17.75
N VAL A 230 8.83 5.37 17.34
CA VAL A 230 8.70 6.83 17.42
C VAL A 230 7.52 7.37 16.60
N SER A 231 7.28 6.80 15.41
CA SER A 231 6.12 7.21 14.60
C SER A 231 5.75 6.15 13.57
N ARG A 232 4.59 6.36 12.91
CA ARG A 232 4.12 5.51 11.80
C ARG A 232 5.10 5.43 10.62
N ALA A 233 5.99 6.42 10.47
CA ALA A 233 7.00 6.40 9.42
C ALA A 233 7.95 5.19 9.55
N TRP A 234 8.13 4.66 10.78
CA TRP A 234 8.86 3.40 11.00
C TRP A 234 8.26 2.25 10.21
N TYR A 235 6.95 2.06 10.33
CA TYR A 235 6.23 0.94 9.71
C TYR A 235 6.11 1.10 8.20
N LYS A 236 5.90 2.34 7.72
CA LYS A 236 5.95 2.62 6.28
C LYS A 236 7.30 2.25 5.69
N LEU A 237 8.39 2.64 6.34
CA LEU A 237 9.72 2.34 5.83
C LEU A 237 10.04 0.84 5.95
N ASP A 238 9.66 0.18 7.04
CA ASP A 238 9.84 -1.27 7.18
C ASP A 238 9.09 -2.03 6.09
N GLU A 239 7.82 -1.70 5.87
CA GLU A 239 7.03 -2.26 4.78
C GLU A 239 7.70 -1.96 3.43
N ALA A 240 8.18 -0.72 3.24
CA ALA A 240 8.89 -0.29 2.03
C ALA A 240 10.09 -1.18 1.68
N ILE A 241 10.91 -1.48 2.68
CA ILE A 241 12.08 -2.34 2.57
C ILE A 241 11.67 -3.77 2.24
N ARG A 242 10.67 -4.32 2.95
CA ARG A 242 10.21 -5.70 2.79
C ARG A 242 9.57 -5.94 1.42
N PHE A 243 8.62 -5.10 0.99
CA PHE A 243 7.91 -5.29 -0.28
C PHE A 243 8.83 -5.16 -1.49
N SER A 244 9.85 -4.29 -1.40
CA SER A 244 10.81 -4.04 -2.49
C SER A 244 12.01 -4.99 -2.50
N GLY A 245 12.13 -5.87 -1.50
CA GLY A 245 13.25 -6.80 -1.36
C GLY A 245 14.61 -6.10 -1.28
N LEU A 246 14.66 -4.91 -0.67
CA LEU A 246 15.90 -4.16 -0.53
C LEU A 246 16.82 -4.83 0.49
N ALA A 247 18.08 -5.04 0.11
CA ALA A 247 19.11 -5.49 1.02
C ALA A 247 19.63 -4.31 1.84
N VAL A 248 19.14 -4.18 3.08
CA VAL A 248 19.72 -3.25 4.05
C VAL A 248 20.94 -3.92 4.68
N ARG A 249 22.09 -3.25 4.65
CA ARG A 249 23.34 -3.76 5.21
C ARG A 249 23.85 -2.80 6.28
N PRO A 250 24.39 -3.30 7.40
CA PRO A 250 25.08 -2.46 8.37
C PRO A 250 26.17 -1.61 7.71
N GLY A 251 26.33 -0.38 8.17
CA GLY A 251 27.34 0.56 7.67
C GLY A 251 26.96 1.39 6.44
N LEU A 252 25.87 1.06 5.73
CA LEU A 252 25.33 1.93 4.68
C LEU A 252 24.93 3.29 5.27
N LYS A 253 25.05 4.35 4.47
CA LYS A 253 24.71 5.71 4.86
C LYS A 253 23.37 6.13 4.28
N ALA A 254 22.44 6.56 5.11
CA ALA A 254 21.14 7.08 4.70
C ALA A 254 20.96 8.53 5.15
N VAL A 255 20.18 9.28 4.38
CA VAL A 255 19.67 10.59 4.77
C VAL A 255 18.16 10.63 4.62
N GLU A 256 17.48 11.14 5.64
CA GLU A 256 16.03 11.35 5.64
C GLU A 256 15.71 12.84 5.48
N LEU A 257 14.88 13.16 4.49
CA LEU A 257 14.36 14.50 4.22
C LEU A 257 13.04 14.69 4.99
N GLY A 258 12.98 15.65 5.90
CA GLY A 258 11.81 15.87 6.77
C GLY A 258 11.69 14.78 7.83
N ALA A 259 12.74 14.63 8.64
CA ALA A 259 12.93 13.46 9.50
C ALA A 259 12.15 13.47 10.82
N SER A 260 11.67 14.62 11.31
CA SER A 260 11.05 14.70 12.64
C SER A 260 9.70 13.96 12.66
N PRO A 261 9.36 13.20 13.73
CA PRO A 261 10.15 12.97 14.96
C PRO A 261 11.18 11.83 14.87
N GLY A 262 11.29 11.12 13.74
CA GLY A 262 12.39 10.16 13.50
C GLY A 262 12.00 8.70 13.33
N GLY A 263 10.73 8.36 13.07
CA GLY A 263 10.31 6.97 12.91
C GLY A 263 11.04 6.20 11.80
N ALA A 264 11.27 6.80 10.62
CA ALA A 264 12.02 6.15 9.56
C ALA A 264 13.53 6.12 9.87
N CYS A 265 14.10 7.19 10.42
CA CYS A 265 15.45 7.19 11.00
C CYS A 265 15.65 6.00 11.97
N GLN A 266 14.75 5.80 12.93
CA GLN A 266 14.80 4.68 13.88
C GLN A 266 14.90 3.34 13.15
N ARG A 267 14.07 3.11 12.12
CA ARG A 267 14.09 1.85 11.37
C ARG A 267 15.41 1.60 10.63
N LEU A 268 16.02 2.65 10.06
CA LEU A 268 17.32 2.56 9.40
C LEU A 268 18.45 2.30 10.41
N LEU A 269 18.40 2.94 11.58
CA LEU A 269 19.36 2.75 12.67
C LEU A 269 19.31 1.33 13.24
N GLU A 270 18.11 0.75 13.42
CA GLU A 270 17.89 -0.64 13.81
C GLU A 270 18.48 -1.62 12.77
N ALA A 271 18.53 -1.24 11.50
CA ALA A 271 19.18 -2.02 10.44
C ALA A 271 20.72 -1.87 10.42
N GLY A 272 21.30 -1.13 11.37
CA GLY A 272 22.75 -0.92 11.48
C GLY A 272 23.29 0.17 10.55
N MET A 273 22.45 0.99 9.92
CA MET A 273 22.90 2.09 9.05
C MET A 273 23.45 3.27 9.86
N GLN A 274 24.23 4.12 9.19
CA GLN A 274 24.54 5.49 9.63
C GLN A 274 23.51 6.43 9.04
N VAL A 275 22.87 7.25 9.86
CA VAL A 275 21.68 8.00 9.45
C VAL A 275 21.84 9.47 9.77
N VAL A 276 21.56 10.31 8.77
CA VAL A 276 21.40 11.75 8.94
C VAL A 276 19.93 12.12 8.79
N GLY A 277 19.34 12.72 9.81
CA GLY A 277 17.99 13.28 9.74
C GLY A 277 18.04 14.77 9.41
N ILE A 278 17.28 15.23 8.42
CA ILE A 278 17.17 16.66 8.07
C ILE A 278 15.78 17.15 8.46
N ASP A 279 15.70 17.98 9.49
CA ASP A 279 14.45 18.64 9.90
C ASP A 279 14.74 19.84 10.82
N PRO A 280 14.05 20.99 10.70
CA PRO A 280 14.16 22.06 11.69
C PRO A 280 13.59 21.70 13.08
N ALA A 281 12.64 20.77 13.16
CA ALA A 281 12.02 20.33 14.40
C ALA A 281 12.88 19.32 15.17
N ASP A 282 12.50 19.07 16.42
CA ASP A 282 13.20 18.15 17.30
C ASP A 282 13.03 16.69 16.88
N MET A 283 14.06 15.90 17.11
CA MET A 283 14.02 14.45 16.95
C MET A 283 13.66 13.82 18.30
N ASP A 284 12.95 12.70 18.26
CA ASP A 284 12.64 11.93 19.46
C ASP A 284 13.94 11.48 20.16
N PRO A 285 14.02 11.51 21.51
CA PRO A 285 15.22 11.14 22.26
C PRO A 285 15.79 9.75 21.89
N VAL A 286 14.94 8.77 21.56
CA VAL A 286 15.38 7.42 21.14
C VAL A 286 16.25 7.47 19.88
N VAL A 287 15.97 8.42 18.99
CA VAL A 287 16.73 8.62 17.75
C VAL A 287 17.88 9.60 17.99
N ALA A 288 17.60 10.73 18.64
CA ALA A 288 18.55 11.82 18.86
C ALA A 288 19.81 11.37 19.61
N THR A 289 19.66 10.45 20.57
CA THR A 289 20.78 9.95 21.40
C THR A 289 21.53 8.78 20.76
N HIS A 290 21.08 8.26 19.63
CA HIS A 290 21.64 7.06 19.03
C HIS A 290 23.00 7.34 18.36
N LYS A 291 24.05 6.59 18.72
CA LYS A 291 25.45 6.83 18.28
C LYS A 291 25.73 6.89 16.77
N ARG A 292 24.84 6.32 15.94
CA ARG A 292 24.93 6.34 14.46
C ARG A 292 24.03 7.39 13.80
N PHE A 293 23.40 8.25 14.60
CA PHE A 293 22.50 9.29 14.14
C PHE A 293 23.17 10.66 14.22
N GLU A 294 22.94 11.49 13.22
CA GLU A 294 23.30 12.90 13.20
C GLU A 294 22.09 13.73 12.76
N HIS A 295 21.81 14.82 13.48
CA HIS A 295 20.70 15.71 13.16
C HIS A 295 21.20 16.97 12.46
N TRP A 296 20.76 17.17 11.22
CA TRP A 296 20.92 18.44 10.53
C TRP A 296 19.66 19.30 10.76
N ARG A 297 19.72 20.17 11.77
CA ARG A 297 18.60 21.06 12.13
C ARG A 297 18.37 22.18 11.11
N LYS A 298 17.93 21.82 9.91
CA LYS A 298 17.77 22.69 8.74
C LYS A 298 16.59 22.20 7.90
N ARG A 299 16.04 23.08 7.04
CA ARG A 299 15.16 22.61 5.97
C ARG A 299 16.02 21.97 4.87
N THR A 300 15.49 20.96 4.19
CA THR A 300 16.18 20.26 3.08
C THR A 300 16.75 21.20 2.02
N ARG A 301 16.02 22.27 1.68
CA ARG A 301 16.46 23.25 0.68
C ARG A 301 17.72 24.04 1.11
N ASP A 302 17.91 24.22 2.42
CA ASP A 302 19.01 25.01 3.00
C ASP A 302 20.30 24.19 3.15
N VAL A 303 20.22 22.86 2.95
CA VAL A 303 21.40 21.99 2.93
C VAL A 303 22.11 22.10 1.59
N ARG A 304 23.43 22.30 1.63
CA ARG A 304 24.29 22.33 0.43
C ARG A 304 24.23 20.98 -0.28
N VAL A 305 23.88 20.96 -1.56
CA VAL A 305 23.69 19.72 -2.35
C VAL A 305 24.89 18.78 -2.36
N ARG A 306 26.13 19.30 -2.25
CA ARG A 306 27.35 18.48 -2.16
C ARG A 306 27.43 17.64 -0.90
N ALA A 307 26.73 18.01 0.18
CA ALA A 307 26.68 17.26 1.42
C ALA A 307 25.98 15.90 1.26
N PHE A 308 25.23 15.70 0.16
CA PHE A 308 24.52 14.44 -0.11
C PHE A 308 25.38 13.38 -0.81
N ARG A 309 26.63 13.70 -1.19
CA ARG A 309 27.56 12.76 -1.85
C ARG A 309 27.85 11.45 -1.10
N PRO A 310 27.96 11.42 0.25
CA PRO A 310 28.35 10.20 0.94
C PRO A 310 27.20 9.22 1.18
N PHE A 311 25.93 9.58 0.87
CA PHE A 311 24.80 8.72 1.18
C PHE A 311 24.53 7.68 0.08
N ASP A 312 24.30 6.46 0.52
CA ASP A 312 23.82 5.36 -0.31
C ASP A 312 22.31 5.45 -0.52
N TRP A 313 21.57 5.97 0.46
CA TRP A 313 20.11 5.98 0.48
C TRP A 313 19.57 7.39 0.75
N ILE A 314 18.52 7.77 0.03
CA ILE A 314 17.69 8.94 0.35
C ILE A 314 16.29 8.46 0.70
N VAL A 315 15.77 8.89 1.84
CA VAL A 315 14.39 8.66 2.28
C VAL A 315 13.66 9.99 2.37
N ALA A 316 12.41 10.04 1.89
CA ALA A 316 11.58 11.24 1.94
C ALA A 316 10.12 10.87 2.26
N ASP A 317 9.67 11.11 3.50
CA ASP A 317 8.25 11.08 3.89
C ASP A 317 7.79 12.48 4.30
N MET A 318 8.08 13.47 3.45
CA MET A 318 7.73 14.86 3.72
C MET A 318 6.21 15.07 3.62
N ASN A 319 5.65 15.86 4.52
CA ASN A 319 4.25 16.27 4.47
C ASN A 319 4.05 17.50 3.56
N ILE A 320 4.44 17.37 2.29
CA ILE A 320 4.31 18.40 1.25
C ILE A 320 3.69 17.78 -0.01
N ASP A 321 3.37 18.58 -1.01
CA ASP A 321 2.82 18.06 -2.26
C ASP A 321 3.85 17.18 -3.02
N PRO A 322 3.38 16.20 -3.82
CA PRO A 322 4.23 15.34 -4.64
C PRO A 322 5.23 16.10 -5.51
N THR A 323 4.83 17.21 -6.14
CA THR A 323 5.70 17.98 -7.05
C THR A 323 6.85 18.60 -6.26
N SER A 324 6.58 19.25 -5.13
CA SER A 324 7.63 19.76 -4.23
C SER A 324 8.56 18.66 -3.71
N THR A 325 8.02 17.47 -3.43
CA THR A 325 8.85 16.30 -3.03
C THR A 325 9.79 15.89 -4.16
N LEU A 326 9.28 15.80 -5.39
CA LEU A 326 10.06 15.45 -6.57
C LEU A 326 11.11 16.53 -6.90
N GLU A 327 10.79 17.81 -6.76
CA GLU A 327 11.75 18.91 -6.94
C GLU A 327 12.89 18.84 -5.92
N ALA A 328 12.58 18.60 -4.64
CA ALA A 328 13.57 18.47 -3.58
C ALA A 328 14.53 17.31 -3.85
N ILE A 329 14.00 16.13 -4.21
CA ILE A 329 14.80 14.95 -4.57
C ILE A 329 15.61 15.24 -5.84
N GLY A 330 14.97 15.78 -6.88
CA GLY A 330 15.57 16.09 -8.17
C GLY A 330 16.77 17.02 -8.09
N ARG A 331 16.67 18.08 -7.27
CA ARG A 331 17.77 19.00 -6.96
C ARG A 331 19.00 18.26 -6.41
N ILE A 332 18.77 17.28 -5.54
CA ILE A 332 19.83 16.49 -4.91
C ILE A 332 20.44 15.52 -5.92
N VAL A 333 19.63 14.67 -6.54
CA VAL A 333 20.14 13.55 -7.35
C VAL A 333 20.66 13.96 -8.73
N SER A 334 20.31 15.17 -9.19
CA SER A 334 20.88 15.75 -10.42
C SER A 334 22.25 16.41 -10.18
N THR A 335 22.69 16.54 -8.93
CA THR A 335 23.98 17.16 -8.60
C THR A 335 25.16 16.24 -8.92
N PRO A 336 26.21 16.71 -9.62
CA PRO A 336 27.41 15.92 -9.89
C PRO A 336 28.06 15.34 -8.63
N GLY A 337 28.25 14.02 -8.65
CA GLY A 337 28.84 13.24 -7.57
C GLY A 337 27.84 12.71 -6.54
N VAL A 338 26.59 13.17 -6.54
CA VAL A 338 25.52 12.60 -5.70
C VAL A 338 24.93 11.39 -6.42
N ARG A 339 25.02 10.20 -5.81
CA ARG A 339 24.85 8.94 -6.52
C ARG A 339 24.20 7.84 -5.67
N PRO A 340 23.15 8.11 -4.87
CA PRO A 340 22.55 7.09 -4.00
C PRO A 340 22.12 5.87 -4.83
N GLN A 341 22.22 4.71 -4.22
CA GLN A 341 21.78 3.42 -4.77
C GLN A 341 20.26 3.30 -4.73
N VAL A 342 19.63 3.91 -3.72
CA VAL A 342 18.20 3.77 -3.42
C VAL A 342 17.60 5.13 -3.05
N ILE A 343 16.41 5.41 -3.58
CA ILE A 343 15.53 6.48 -3.12
C ILE A 343 14.22 5.85 -2.66
N ILE A 344 13.73 6.20 -1.48
CA ILE A 344 12.40 5.84 -0.99
C ILE A 344 11.64 7.14 -0.77
N ALA A 345 10.52 7.33 -1.47
CA ALA A 345 9.74 8.56 -1.39
C ALA A 345 8.25 8.25 -1.21
N THR A 346 7.60 8.95 -0.29
CA THR A 346 6.14 8.89 -0.13
C THR A 346 5.53 10.09 -0.85
N LEU A 347 4.61 9.83 -1.79
CA LEU A 347 3.90 10.86 -2.55
C LEU A 347 2.43 10.88 -2.15
N LYS A 348 1.98 12.01 -1.59
CA LYS A 348 0.61 12.17 -1.09
C LYS A 348 -0.39 12.20 -2.24
N LEU A 349 -1.51 11.49 -2.06
CA LEU A 349 -2.67 11.55 -2.93
C LEU A 349 -3.80 12.20 -2.13
N PRO A 350 -3.88 13.54 -2.00
CA PRO A 350 -4.98 14.17 -1.26
C PRO A 350 -6.34 13.82 -1.88
N GLU A 351 -6.39 13.64 -3.20
CA GLU A 351 -7.57 13.26 -3.96
C GLU A 351 -7.23 12.14 -4.94
N TRP A 352 -8.22 11.29 -5.24
CA TRP A 352 -8.04 10.19 -6.19
C TRP A 352 -7.90 10.66 -7.65
N SER A 353 -8.29 11.89 -7.97
CA SER A 353 -8.07 12.51 -9.28
C SER A 353 -6.58 12.57 -9.65
N ARG A 354 -5.69 12.73 -8.66
CA ARG A 354 -4.24 12.81 -8.88
C ARG A 354 -3.58 11.47 -9.23
N VAL A 355 -4.33 10.37 -9.23
CA VAL A 355 -3.84 9.06 -9.67
C VAL A 355 -3.33 9.11 -11.12
N ASP A 356 -3.94 9.97 -11.95
CA ASP A 356 -3.55 10.15 -13.35
C ASP A 356 -2.17 10.79 -13.51
N GLU A 357 -1.65 11.47 -12.48
CA GLU A 357 -0.31 12.08 -12.46
C GLU A 357 0.78 11.07 -12.05
N VAL A 358 0.42 9.92 -11.47
CA VAL A 358 1.40 8.94 -10.97
C VAL A 358 2.39 8.48 -12.06
N PRO A 359 1.98 8.18 -13.31
CA PRO A 359 2.92 7.86 -14.37
C PRO A 359 3.97 8.97 -14.61
N GLU A 360 3.57 10.24 -14.56
CA GLU A 360 4.48 11.38 -14.69
C GLU A 360 5.46 11.43 -13.52
N TRP A 361 4.97 11.29 -12.28
CA TRP A 361 5.82 11.26 -11.08
C TRP A 361 6.87 10.15 -11.14
N LEU A 362 6.51 8.95 -11.60
CA LEU A 362 7.45 7.84 -11.77
C LEU A 362 8.49 8.16 -12.86
N SER A 363 8.11 8.87 -13.92
CA SER A 363 9.01 9.25 -15.01
C SER A 363 10.17 10.16 -14.55
N HIS A 364 9.98 10.97 -13.50
CA HIS A 364 11.05 11.77 -12.91
C HIS A 364 12.18 10.89 -12.36
N PHE A 365 11.85 9.84 -11.61
CA PHE A 365 12.85 8.88 -11.12
C PHE A 365 13.58 8.17 -12.26
N GLU A 366 12.86 7.85 -13.35
CA GLU A 366 13.48 7.25 -14.52
C GLU A 366 14.46 8.18 -15.23
N ALA A 367 14.11 9.46 -15.33
CA ALA A 367 14.94 10.52 -15.90
C ALA A 367 16.21 10.75 -15.07
N TRP A 368 16.13 10.64 -13.75
CA TRP A 368 17.29 10.68 -12.84
C TRP A 368 18.13 9.39 -12.88
N GLY A 369 17.75 8.39 -13.67
CA GLY A 369 18.53 7.15 -13.84
C GLY A 369 18.17 6.02 -12.87
N TYR A 370 16.97 6.04 -12.28
CA TYR A 370 16.48 5.01 -11.37
C TYR A 370 15.36 4.16 -12.00
N ARG A 371 15.13 2.96 -11.46
CA ARG A 371 13.99 2.09 -11.75
C ARG A 371 13.00 2.25 -10.60
N PRO A 372 11.91 3.03 -10.78
CA PRO A 372 10.92 3.21 -9.73
C PRO A 372 10.02 1.98 -9.63
N PHE A 373 9.64 1.65 -8.40
CA PHE A 373 8.62 0.68 -8.06
C PHE A 373 7.66 1.30 -7.07
N ALA A 374 6.38 1.37 -7.41
CA ALA A 374 5.38 2.09 -6.63
C ALA A 374 4.35 1.15 -6.01
N LYS A 375 3.96 1.42 -4.76
CA LYS A 375 2.95 0.66 -4.04
C LYS A 375 2.20 1.55 -3.05
N GLN A 376 0.90 1.36 -2.93
CA GLN A 376 0.15 1.85 -1.77
C GLN A 376 0.37 0.86 -0.62
N LEU A 377 1.18 1.28 0.35
CA LEU A 377 1.52 0.46 1.52
C LEU A 377 0.30 0.25 2.43
N SER A 378 0.21 -0.89 3.09
CA SER A 378 -0.85 -1.20 4.06
C SER A 378 -0.77 -0.35 5.34
N SER A 379 0.44 0.06 5.72
CA SER A 379 0.77 0.99 6.81
C SER A 379 0.61 2.46 6.44
N ALA A 380 0.34 2.77 5.16
CA ALA A 380 0.18 4.12 4.66
C ALA A 380 -1.29 4.57 4.60
N GLY A 381 -1.48 5.88 4.46
CA GLY A 381 -2.79 6.48 4.22
C GLY A 381 -3.07 6.66 2.72
N ARG A 382 -3.58 7.83 2.36
CA ARG A 382 -3.82 8.20 0.95
C ARG A 382 -2.53 8.73 0.32
N GLU A 383 -1.64 7.80 0.00
CA GLU A 383 -0.32 8.07 -0.56
C GLU A 383 0.24 6.82 -1.23
N ILE A 384 1.22 6.99 -2.12
CA ILE A 384 2.01 5.89 -2.67
C ILE A 384 3.43 5.99 -2.16
N CYS A 385 4.05 4.84 -1.89
CA CYS A 385 5.48 4.74 -1.67
C CYS A 385 6.16 4.37 -2.99
N VAL A 386 7.19 5.11 -3.36
CA VAL A 386 8.06 4.84 -4.50
C VAL A 386 9.42 4.40 -3.98
N VAL A 387 9.83 3.19 -4.32
CA VAL A 387 11.19 2.69 -4.14
C VAL A 387 11.91 2.72 -5.48
N ALA A 388 12.88 3.60 -5.64
CA ALA A 388 13.63 3.78 -6.87
C ALA A 388 15.07 3.27 -6.72
N LYS A 389 15.42 2.20 -7.45
CA LYS A 389 16.77 1.60 -7.44
C LYS A 389 17.60 2.13 -8.60
N LYS A 390 18.85 2.50 -8.37
CA LYS A 390 19.72 3.01 -9.43
C LYS A 390 19.92 2.00 -10.55
N LYS A 391 19.85 2.44 -11.81
CA LYS A 391 20.16 1.58 -12.98
C LYS A 391 21.64 1.22 -12.96
N THR A 392 21.97 -0.06 -12.92
CA THR A 392 23.36 -0.53 -13.09
C THR A 392 23.85 -0.25 -14.51
N GLY A 393 25.16 -0.06 -14.70
CA GLY A 393 25.77 0.50 -15.92
C GLY A 393 25.40 -0.19 -17.25
N ALA A 394 25.04 -1.48 -17.23
CA ALA A 394 24.58 -2.20 -18.42
C ALA A 394 23.23 -1.69 -18.96
N THR A 395 22.30 -1.32 -18.08
CA THR A 395 20.98 -0.79 -18.48
C THR A 395 21.02 0.69 -18.82
N ALA A 396 21.91 1.47 -18.21
CA ALA A 396 22.13 2.89 -18.54
C ALA A 396 22.72 3.06 -19.96
N ARG A 397 23.70 2.23 -20.35
CA ARG A 397 24.30 2.24 -21.70
C ARG A 397 23.29 1.87 -22.80
N ARG A 398 22.41 0.89 -22.56
CA ARG A 398 21.33 0.51 -23.50
C ARG A 398 20.28 1.62 -23.67
N ALA A 399 19.89 2.32 -22.60
CA ALA A 399 18.96 3.44 -22.66
C ALA A 399 19.56 4.67 -23.39
N ALA A 400 20.85 4.96 -23.16
CA ALA A 400 21.57 6.00 -23.88
C ALA A 400 21.73 5.68 -25.38
N LYS A 401 21.96 4.41 -25.74
CA LYS A 401 22.03 3.95 -27.14
C LYS A 401 20.67 4.07 -27.86
N ARG A 402 19.55 3.75 -27.17
CA ARG A 402 18.17 3.97 -27.69
C ARG A 402 17.81 5.44 -27.88
N ARG A 403 18.33 6.34 -27.04
CA ARG A 403 18.17 7.80 -27.22
C ARG A 403 18.98 8.34 -28.40
N ARG A 404 20.21 7.85 -28.60
CA ARG A 404 21.02 8.23 -29.78
C ARG A 404 20.46 7.73 -31.11
N GLY A 405 19.75 6.60 -31.12
CA GLY A 405 19.11 6.05 -32.33
C GLY A 405 17.77 6.68 -32.71
N LYS A 406 17.24 7.65 -31.95
CA LYS A 406 15.95 8.31 -32.21
C LYS A 406 16.05 9.78 -32.61
N ILE A 407 17.26 10.30 -32.86
CA ILE A 407 17.42 11.61 -33.51
C ILE A 407 17.20 11.41 -35.01
N SER A 408 15.93 11.50 -35.42
CA SER A 408 15.54 11.67 -36.82
C SER A 408 15.89 13.09 -37.26
N THR A 409 16.59 13.20 -38.38
CA THR A 409 17.04 14.44 -39.03
C THR A 409 15.90 15.14 -39.75
N THR A 410 14.93 15.69 -39.02
CA THR A 410 13.89 16.53 -39.61
C THR A 410 13.85 17.87 -38.87
N PRO A 411 14.07 19.01 -39.55
CA PRO A 411 14.08 20.31 -38.91
C PRO A 411 12.66 20.71 -38.47
N PRO A 412 12.53 21.52 -37.40
CA PRO A 412 11.22 21.95 -36.90
C PRO A 412 10.55 22.94 -37.88
N PRO A 413 9.22 22.99 -37.94
CA PRO A 413 8.50 23.95 -38.77
C PRO A 413 8.67 25.38 -38.24
N VAL A 414 8.85 26.30 -39.18
CA VAL A 414 9.03 27.74 -38.99
C VAL A 414 7.79 28.35 -38.34
N SER A 415 8.00 29.12 -37.27
CA SER A 415 6.96 29.87 -36.57
C SER A 415 6.52 31.10 -37.37
N VAL A 416 5.26 31.10 -37.83
CA VAL A 416 4.64 32.28 -38.44
C VAL A 416 4.22 33.23 -37.33
N LYS A 417 4.94 34.34 -37.19
CA LYS A 417 4.53 35.51 -36.40
C LYS A 417 3.28 36.13 -37.03
N ARG A 418 2.28 36.49 -36.22
CA ARG A 418 1.26 37.49 -36.59
C ARG A 418 1.34 38.69 -35.64
N PRO A 419 1.07 39.92 -36.13
CA PRO A 419 1.68 41.14 -35.62
C PRO A 419 0.80 41.91 -34.62
N HIS A 420 1.45 42.78 -33.84
CA HIS A 420 0.82 43.84 -33.04
C HIS A 420 0.30 44.98 -33.93
N ARG A 421 -0.85 45.58 -33.59
CA ARG A 421 -1.10 47.01 -33.85
C ARG A 421 -2.11 47.64 -32.86
N ILE A 422 -1.85 48.91 -32.60
CA ILE A 422 -2.26 49.85 -31.56
C ILE A 422 -3.51 50.69 -31.98
N GLU A 423 -4.30 51.08 -30.97
CA GLU A 423 -5.29 52.18 -30.78
C GLU A 423 -5.91 52.96 -31.96
N LYS A 424 -7.23 53.28 -31.87
CA LYS A 424 -7.81 54.59 -31.45
C LYS A 424 -9.30 54.78 -31.85
N THR A 425 -9.99 55.59 -31.03
CA THR A 425 -11.09 56.56 -31.31
C THR A 425 -12.58 56.19 -31.33
N VAL A 426 -13.33 57.03 -30.60
CA VAL A 426 -14.78 57.22 -30.45
C VAL A 426 -15.32 58.17 -31.53
N PRO A 427 -16.62 58.13 -31.91
CA PRO A 427 -17.52 59.26 -31.60
C PRO A 427 -18.98 58.89 -31.20
N LEU A 428 -19.61 59.75 -30.39
CA LEU A 428 -21.06 59.91 -30.08
C LEU A 428 -21.78 60.72 -31.20
N PRO A 429 -23.10 61.10 -31.16
CA PRO A 429 -24.24 60.84 -30.22
C PRO A 429 -25.61 60.48 -30.91
N GLY A 430 -26.66 60.18 -30.12
CA GLY A 430 -28.08 60.12 -30.54
C GLY A 430 -29.06 59.90 -29.37
N VAL A 431 -30.13 60.70 -29.27
CA VAL A 431 -30.87 61.12 -28.05
C VAL A 431 -32.08 60.23 -27.65
N ALA A 432 -32.51 60.38 -26.37
CA ALA A 432 -33.85 60.18 -25.75
C ALA A 432 -34.04 58.88 -24.92
N GLU A 433 -34.65 58.83 -23.72
CA GLU A 433 -35.34 59.77 -22.83
C GLU A 433 -35.53 59.11 -21.43
N LEU A 434 -35.67 59.91 -20.34
CA LEU A 434 -36.45 59.74 -19.08
C LEU A 434 -36.45 58.35 -18.34
N GLU A 435 -36.14 58.17 -17.04
CA GLU A 435 -36.57 58.88 -15.82
C GLU A 435 -35.63 58.65 -14.59
N LYS A 436 -35.89 59.44 -13.54
CA LYS A 436 -35.16 59.78 -12.30
C LYS A 436 -35.05 58.62 -11.27
N LYS A 437 -33.88 58.42 -10.62
CA LYS A 437 -33.45 58.85 -9.23
C LYS A 437 -34.48 58.50 -8.12
N LYS A 438 -34.17 57.95 -6.93
CA LYS A 438 -33.01 58.12 -6.02
C LYS A 438 -33.22 57.27 -4.73
N LYS A 439 -32.13 56.67 -4.22
CA LYS A 439 -31.58 56.70 -2.83
C LYS A 439 -32.46 56.42 -1.56
N SER A 440 -32.07 55.34 -0.86
CA SER A 440 -31.59 55.27 0.56
C SER A 440 -32.64 55.27 1.73
N PRO A 441 -32.27 55.06 3.03
CA PRO A 441 -32.25 53.79 3.79
C PRO A 441 -33.16 53.80 5.08
N PRO A 442 -32.73 53.43 6.32
CA PRO A 442 -33.01 52.16 7.02
C PRO A 442 -33.85 52.24 8.34
N ALA A 443 -34.08 51.06 8.95
CA ALA A 443 -34.20 50.73 10.40
C ALA A 443 -35.58 50.64 11.14
N THR A 444 -35.79 49.44 11.72
CA THR A 444 -36.30 49.06 13.07
C THR A 444 -37.79 49.00 13.50
N ARG A 445 -38.13 47.79 14.02
CA ARG A 445 -38.79 47.41 15.31
C ARG A 445 -40.30 47.10 15.44
N GLY A 446 -40.55 45.96 16.12
CA GLY A 446 -41.77 45.51 16.83
C GLY A 446 -42.47 44.33 16.16
N GLY A 447 -42.79 43.16 16.75
CA GLY A 447 -42.77 42.62 18.11
C GLY A 447 -44.07 41.82 18.38
N ARG A 448 -43.98 40.52 18.75
CA ARG A 448 -44.91 39.63 19.55
C ARG A 448 -44.88 38.16 19.07
N THR A 449 -44.18 37.26 19.78
CA THR A 449 -44.59 36.28 20.84
C THR A 449 -45.21 34.97 20.34
N PHE A 450 -44.55 33.83 20.59
CA PHE A 450 -45.13 32.62 21.20
C PHE A 450 -44.05 31.70 21.80
N VAL A 451 -44.38 31.04 22.90
CA VAL A 451 -43.52 30.36 23.88
C VAL A 451 -43.45 28.85 23.60
N GLY A 452 -42.29 28.21 23.77
CA GLY A 452 -42.12 26.76 23.70
C GLY A 452 -41.08 26.26 24.72
N LEU A 453 -41.53 25.47 25.69
CA LEU A 453 -40.84 25.06 26.91
C LEU A 453 -39.73 24.00 26.71
N LYS A 454 -38.79 24.04 27.67
CA LYS A 454 -37.69 23.11 27.98
C LYS A 454 -38.13 21.64 28.14
N ARG A 455 -37.25 20.73 27.73
CA ARG A 455 -37.18 19.33 28.20
C ARG A 455 -36.20 19.21 29.37
N PRO A 456 -36.55 18.54 30.48
CA PRO A 456 -35.57 18.04 31.43
C PRO A 456 -35.46 16.50 31.42
N ALA A 457 -34.32 16.07 31.95
CA ALA A 457 -33.90 14.70 32.21
C ALA A 457 -34.87 13.92 33.13
N ASN A 458 -34.88 12.59 32.98
CA ASN A 458 -35.54 11.70 33.94
C ASN A 458 -34.56 10.65 34.44
N ARG A 459 -34.35 10.63 35.76
CA ARG A 459 -33.63 9.61 36.52
C ARG A 459 -34.58 9.07 37.60
N SER A 460 -34.59 7.75 37.74
CA SER A 460 -35.01 6.92 38.87
C SER A 460 -36.44 7.06 39.43
N LYS A 461 -37.15 5.93 39.47
CA LYS A 461 -37.73 5.40 40.71
C LYS A 461 -38.00 3.91 40.61
N ASP A 462 -37.44 3.21 41.59
CA ASP A 462 -37.68 1.83 41.97
C ASP A 462 -39.16 1.52 42.20
N ARG A 463 -39.58 0.31 41.84
CA ARG A 463 -40.68 -0.36 42.54
C ARG A 463 -40.43 -1.87 42.62
N ALA A 464 -40.25 -2.30 43.86
CA ALA A 464 -40.13 -3.66 44.30
C ALA A 464 -41.34 -4.53 43.90
N THR A 465 -41.06 -5.78 43.55
CA THR A 465 -42.01 -6.89 43.69
C THR A 465 -41.38 -7.97 44.57
N ARG A 466 -42.00 -8.16 45.73
CA ARG A 466 -41.87 -9.34 46.60
C ARG A 466 -42.34 -10.58 45.82
N ARG A 467 -41.55 -11.65 45.87
CA ARG A 467 -42.06 -13.01 46.06
C ARG A 467 -41.26 -13.66 47.19
N LYS A 468 -42.03 -14.33 48.05
CA LYS A 468 -41.68 -14.90 49.34
C LYS A 468 -41.84 -16.42 49.21
N ASP A 469 -41.06 -17.11 50.04
CA ASP A 469 -41.34 -18.42 50.64
C ASP A 469 -41.20 -19.67 49.74
N SER A 470 -40.04 -20.33 49.82
CA SER A 470 -39.85 -21.74 50.24
C SER A 470 -38.37 -22.05 50.28
#